data_AF-A0A1Q9UVB0-F1
#
_entry.id   AF-A0A1Q9UVB0-F1
#
_cell.length_a   1.000
_cell.length_b   1.000
_cell.length_c   1.000
_cell.angle_alpha   90.00
_cell.angle_beta   90.00
_cell.angle_gamma   90.00
#
_symmetry.space_group_name_H-M   'P 1'
#
loop_
_entity.id
_entity.type
_entity.pdbx_description
1 polymer ?
#
loop_
_entity_poly.entity_id
_entity_poly.type
_entity_poly.pdbx_seq_one_letter_code
_entity_poly.pdbx_strand_id
1 'polypeptide(L)'
;MALAEGNTLVSLTARRLESGDEVHWELGAIGHGPAAAELTQYLCDEIRSWAPERNQHTPSLIVYPADTPDSELAGPPSTRHTAGLS
;
A
#
# COMPACT_ATOMS: atom_id res chain seq x y z
N MET A 1 -4.01 1.33 -5.35
CA MET A 1 -4.85 0.34 -6.04
C MET A 1 -6.03 1.06 -6.67
N ALA A 2 -6.44 0.65 -7.88
CA ALA A 2 -7.63 1.17 -8.55
C ALA A 2 -8.28 0.05 -9.38
N LEU A 3 -9.61 0.07 -9.48
CA LEU A 3 -10.42 -0.80 -10.33
C LEU A 3 -11.12 0.06 -11.38
N ALA A 4 -11.15 -0.40 -12.63
CA ALA A 4 -11.86 0.27 -13.70
C ALA A 4 -12.68 -0.75 -14.50
N GLU A 5 -13.97 -0.47 -14.67
CA GLU A 5 -14.87 -1.29 -15.47
C GLU A 5 -15.84 -0.39 -16.25
N GLY A 6 -15.79 -0.51 -17.58
CA GLY A 6 -16.56 0.37 -18.47
C GLY A 6 -16.30 1.84 -18.16
N ASN A 7 -17.35 2.57 -17.79
CA ASN A 7 -17.30 3.99 -17.45
C ASN A 7 -17.26 4.25 -15.93
N THR A 8 -16.80 3.25 -15.15
CA THR A 8 -16.67 3.29 -13.70
C THR A 8 -15.20 3.20 -13.29
N LEU A 9 -14.78 4.04 -12.35
CA LEU A 9 -13.47 4.02 -11.72
C LEU A 9 -13.64 4.02 -10.20
N VAL A 10 -12.94 3.13 -9.52
CA VAL A 10 -12.86 3.08 -8.05
C VAL A 10 -11.41 3.13 -7.62
N SER A 11 -11.07 4.04 -6.72
CA SER A 11 -9.70 4.22 -6.21
C SER A 11 -9.63 3.95 -4.70
N LEU A 12 -8.54 3.31 -4.27
CA LEU A 12 -8.17 3.19 -2.87
C LEU A 12 -7.88 4.59 -2.30
N THR A 13 -8.40 4.84 -1.11
CA THR A 13 -8.04 6.00 -0.30
C THR A 13 -7.44 5.55 1.02
N ALA A 14 -6.56 6.37 1.56
CA ALA A 14 -5.98 6.19 2.89
C ALA A 14 -6.05 7.54 3.60
N ARG A 15 -6.64 7.56 4.80
CA ARG A 15 -6.62 8.74 5.66
C ARG A 15 -5.86 8.43 6.93
N ARG A 16 -5.03 9.38 7.33
CA ARG A 16 -4.31 9.33 8.60
C ARG A 16 -5.25 9.77 9.73
N LEU A 17 -5.24 9.02 10.83
CA LEU A 17 -6.01 9.28 12.03
C LEU A 17 -5.04 9.39 13.20
N GLU A 18 -5.02 10.55 13.86
CA GLU A 18 -4.23 10.75 15.08
C GLU A 18 -5.10 10.38 16.28
N SER A 19 -4.64 9.46 17.12
CA SER A 19 -5.30 9.07 18.37
C SER A 19 -4.29 9.06 19.52
N GLY A 20 -4.16 10.19 20.20
CA GLY A 20 -3.11 10.38 21.21
C GLY A 20 -1.73 10.34 20.56
N ASP A 21 -0.84 9.50 21.09
CA ASP A 21 0.52 9.28 20.54
C ASP A 21 0.56 8.24 19.41
N GLU A 22 -0.59 7.65 19.05
CA GLU A 22 -0.68 6.60 18.04
C GLU A 22 -1.20 7.14 16.70
N VAL A 23 -0.54 6.74 15.62
CA VAL A 23 -0.94 7.05 14.24
C VAL A 23 -1.63 5.84 13.63
N HIS A 24 -2.93 5.99 13.38
CA HIS A 24 -3.73 5.01 12.67
C HIS A 24 -3.92 5.41 11.22
N TRP A 25 -4.10 4.41 10.36
CA TRP A 25 -4.47 4.63 8.97
C TRP A 25 -5.78 3.91 8.69
N GLU A 26 -6.77 4.65 8.22
CA GLU A 26 -8.01 4.07 7.73
C GLU A 26 -7.97 3.99 6.22
N LEU A 27 -8.24 2.79 5.70
CA LEU A 27 -8.35 2.52 4.27
C LEU A 27 -9.82 2.58 3.85
N GLY A 28 -10.05 3.14 2.67
CA GLY A 28 -11.38 3.21 2.07
C GLY A 28 -11.31 3.20 0.54
N ALA A 29 -12.44 3.44 -0.09
CA ALA A 29 -12.53 3.54 -1.54
C ALA A 29 -13.47 4.67 -1.96
N ILE A 30 -13.17 5.31 -3.09
CA ILE A 30 -14.04 6.30 -3.73
C ILE A 30 -14.32 5.83 -5.15
N GLY A 31 -15.60 5.72 -5.49
CA GLY A 31 -16.06 5.33 -6.82
C GLY A 31 -16.73 6.46 -7.59
N HIS A 32 -16.50 6.47 -8.89
CA HIS A 32 -17.12 7.36 -9.86
C HIS A 32 -17.70 6.56 -11.01
N GLY A 33 -18.90 6.92 -11.47
CA GLY A 33 -19.55 6.28 -12.62
C GLY A 33 -20.77 5.41 -12.26
N PRO A 34 -21.42 4.81 -13.27
CA PRO A 34 -22.73 4.15 -13.10
C PRO A 34 -22.72 2.94 -12.16
N ALA A 35 -21.61 2.20 -12.09
CA ALA A 35 -21.46 1.01 -11.24
C ALA A 35 -20.62 1.30 -9.98
N ALA A 36 -20.36 2.57 -9.67
CA ALA A 36 -19.44 2.97 -8.61
C ALA A 36 -19.80 2.39 -7.24
N ALA A 37 -21.09 2.31 -6.90
CA ALA A 37 -21.53 1.78 -5.61
C ALA A 37 -21.12 0.32 -5.42
N GLU A 38 -21.38 -0.52 -6.42
CA GLU A 38 -21.06 -1.95 -6.39
C GLU A 38 -19.54 -2.18 -6.35
N LEU A 39 -18.79 -1.53 -7.24
CA LEU A 39 -17.34 -1.69 -7.29
C LEU A 39 -16.63 -1.10 -6.05
N THR A 40 -17.18 -0.04 -5.45
CA THR A 40 -16.66 0.52 -4.19
C THR A 40 -16.87 -0.45 -3.04
N GLN A 41 -18.06 -1.05 -2.96
CA GLN A 41 -18.35 -2.07 -1.96
C GLN A 41 -17.42 -3.28 -2.12
N TYR A 42 -17.26 -3.77 -3.35
CA TYR A 42 -16.33 -4.86 -3.67
C TYR A 42 -14.90 -4.53 -3.21
N LEU A 43 -14.37 -3.36 -3.56
CA LEU A 43 -13.02 -2.96 -3.15
C LEU A 43 -12.87 -2.87 -1.63
N CYS A 44 -13.89 -2.36 -0.93
CA CYS A 44 -13.91 -2.31 0.53
C CYS A 44 -13.93 -3.70 1.17
N ASP A 45 -14.60 -4.67 0.56
CA ASP A 45 -14.64 -6.05 1.04
C ASP A 45 -13.29 -6.75 0.84
N GLU A 46 -12.63 -6.53 -0.29
CA GLU A 46 -11.24 -6.98 -0.51
C GLU A 46 -10.29 -6.39 0.54
N ILE A 47 -10.37 -5.08 0.80
CA ILE A 47 -9.57 -4.42 1.85
C ILE A 47 -9.76 -5.08 3.21
N ARG A 48 -11.01 -5.40 3.59
CA ARG A 48 -11.33 -6.05 4.87
C ARG A 48 -10.81 -7.49 4.92
N SER A 49 -10.88 -8.22 3.82
CA SER A 49 -10.41 -9.61 3.76
C SER A 49 -8.89 -9.71 3.98
N TRP A 50 -8.11 -8.72 3.53
CA TRP A 50 -6.65 -8.70 3.70
C TRP A 50 -6.20 -8.11 5.05
N ALA A 51 -7.06 -7.35 5.73
CA ALA A 51 -6.70 -6.65 6.97
C ALA A 51 -6.17 -7.57 8.09
N PRO A 52 -6.74 -8.78 8.33
CA PRO A 52 -6.23 -9.71 9.34
C PRO A 52 -4.82 -10.23 9.02
N GLU A 53 -4.50 -10.48 7.76
CA GLU A 53 -3.19 -10.99 7.32
C GLU A 53 -2.10 -9.94 7.44
N ARG A 54 -2.44 -8.67 7.16
CA ARG A 54 -1.53 -7.53 7.32
C ARG A 54 -1.00 -7.40 8.74
N ASN A 55 -1.83 -7.68 9.75
CA ASN A 55 -1.43 -7.56 11.15
C ASN A 55 -0.61 -8.76 11.65
N GLN A 56 -0.57 -9.87 10.90
CA GLN A 56 0.21 -11.06 11.26
C GLN A 56 1.69 -10.92 10.92
N HIS A 57 2.04 -10.04 9.98
CA HIS A 57 3.42 -9.83 9.53
C HIS A 57 3.77 -8.34 9.58
N THR A 58 4.45 -7.92 10.63
CA THR A 58 5.00 -6.56 10.70
C THR A 58 6.19 -6.45 9.75
N PRO A 59 6.12 -5.66 8.67
CA PRO A 59 7.27 -5.47 7.78
C PRO A 59 8.39 -4.76 8.53
N SER A 60 9.59 -5.34 8.54
CA SER A 60 10.79 -4.69 9.06
C SER A 60 11.49 -3.92 7.94
N LEU A 61 11.61 -2.60 8.09
CA LEU A 61 12.47 -1.77 7.24
C LEU A 61 13.75 -1.42 8.00
N ILE A 62 14.89 -1.90 7.53
CA ILE A 62 16.20 -1.54 8.07
C ILE A 62 16.84 -0.56 7.07
N VAL A 63 17.21 0.63 7.55
CA VAL A 63 17.86 1.66 6.73
C VAL A 63 19.35 1.66 7.05
N TYR A 64 20.16 1.49 6.00
CA TYR A 64 21.62 1.51 6.07
C TYR A 64 22.16 2.77 5.39
N PRO A 65 23.29 3.33 5.87
CA PRO A 65 24.05 4.34 5.13
C PRO A 65 24.37 3.88 3.71
N ALA A 66 24.41 4.82 2.76
CA ALA A 66 24.59 4.50 1.33
C ALA A 66 25.95 3.85 0.99
N ASP A 67 26.93 3.99 1.89
CA ASP A 67 28.28 3.42 1.86
C ASP A 67 28.39 2.07 2.58
N THR A 68 27.29 1.55 3.14
CA THR A 68 27.28 0.22 3.75
C THR A 68 27.60 -0.84 2.68
N PRO A 69 28.63 -1.68 2.89
CA PRO A 69 28.95 -2.76 1.96
C PRO A 69 27.78 -3.73 1.78
N ASP A 70 27.53 -4.19 0.56
CA ASP A 70 26.44 -5.14 0.25
C ASP A 70 26.54 -6.44 1.08
N SER A 71 27.75 -6.83 1.47
CA SER A 71 28.01 -7.99 2.34
C SER A 71 27.45 -7.84 3.76
N GLU A 72 27.09 -6.62 4.17
CA GLU A 72 26.57 -6.29 5.50
C GLU A 72 25.05 -6.03 5.49
N LEU A 73 24.40 -6.05 4.31
CA LEU A 73 22.95 -5.90 4.18
C LEU A 73 22.23 -7.23 4.50
N ALA A 74 21.35 -7.22 5.50
CA ALA A 74 20.53 -8.39 5.81
C ALA A 74 19.36 -8.53 4.80
N GLY A 75 19.51 -9.41 3.81
CA GLY A 75 18.46 -9.73 2.84
C GLY A 75 19.02 -10.45 1.60
N PRO A 76 18.17 -11.04 0.73
CA PRO A 76 18.62 -11.45 -0.60
C PRO A 76 19.21 -10.24 -1.34
N PRO A 77 20.22 -10.43 -2.20
CA PRO A 77 20.93 -9.33 -2.86
C PRO A 77 19.91 -8.37 -3.50
N SER A 78 19.83 -7.16 -2.98
CA SER A 78 18.93 -6.14 -3.49
C SER A 78 19.54 -5.59 -4.78
N THR A 79 18.95 -5.94 -5.92
CA THR A 79 19.44 -5.48 -7.21
C THR A 79 19.38 -3.95 -7.25
N ARG A 80 20.54 -3.29 -7.22
CA ARG A 80 20.66 -1.84 -7.35
C ARG A 80 20.25 -1.45 -8.78
N HIS A 81 19.03 -0.97 -8.97
CA HIS A 81 18.65 -0.30 -10.21
C HIS A 81 19.32 1.08 -10.25
N THR A 82 20.46 1.17 -10.92
CA THR A 82 21.00 2.44 -11.37
C THR A 82 20.07 3.00 -12.43
N ALA A 83 19.23 3.97 -12.05
CA ALA A 83 18.57 4.85 -13.00
C ALA A 83 19.67 5.70 -13.66
N GLY A 84 20.18 5.22 -14.80
CA GLY A 84 20.94 6.06 -15.71
C GLY A 84 20.01 7.14 -16.26
N LEU A 85 20.16 8.36 -15.77
CA LEU A 85 19.74 9.55 -16.50
C LEU A 85 20.66 9.66 -17.72
N SER A 86 20.10 9.47 -18.91
CA SER A 86 20.67 9.95 -20.17
C SER A 86 19.67 10.90 -20.83
#